data_AF-A0A3B8IP72-F1
#
_entry.id   AF-A0A3B8IP72-F1
#
_cell.length_a   1.000
_cell.length_b   1.000
_cell.length_c   1.000
_cell.angle_alpha   90.00
_cell.angle_beta   90.00
_cell.angle_gamma   90.00
#
_symmetry.space_group_name_H-M   'P 1'
#
loop_
_entity.id
_entity.type
_entity.pdbx_description
1 polymer ?
#
loop_
_entity_poly.entity_id
_entity_poly.type
_entity_poly.pdbx_seq_one_letter_code
_entity_poly.pdbx_strand_id
1 'polypeptide(L)' 'EQQLTIPVLMLTMHAGLKPLRTALSYGVGGYVLKNATQDVLVEAITQVAGGGNYFHQPI' A
#
# COMPACT_ATOMS: atom_id res chain seq x y z
N GLU A 1 8.33 16.85 -9.89
CA GLU A 1 7.69 16.07 -8.80
C GLU A 1 8.64 14.94 -8.44
N GLN A 2 8.90 14.68 -7.15
CA GLN A 2 9.89 13.66 -6.74
C GLN A 2 9.22 12.28 -6.74
N GLN A 3 9.63 11.41 -7.66
CA GLN A 3 9.19 10.04 -7.72
C GLN A 3 10.02 9.18 -6.76
N LEU A 4 9.35 8.36 -5.94
CA LEU A 4 10.01 7.44 -5.01
C LEU A 4 10.86 6.43 -5.81
N THR A 5 12.14 6.33 -5.48
CA THR A 5 13.08 5.37 -6.11
C THR A 5 13.12 4.01 -5.41
N ILE A 6 12.44 3.90 -4.26
CA ILE A 6 12.30 2.67 -3.48
C ILE A 6 10.83 2.25 -3.43
N PRO A 7 10.51 0.94 -3.48
CA PRO A 7 9.16 0.47 -3.24
C PRO A 7 8.69 0.86 -1.84
N VAL A 8 7.52 1.51 -1.75
CA VAL A 8 6.92 1.93 -0.48
C VAL A 8 5.60 1.20 -0.26
N LEU A 9 5.47 0.55 0.90
CA LEU A 9 4.25 -0.03 1.42
C LEU A 9 3.77 0.80 2.63
N MET A 10 2.61 1.43 2.52
CA MET A 10 2.01 2.24 3.57
C MET A 10 1.14 1.40 4.50
N LEU A 11 1.35 1.54 5.81
CA LEU A 11 0.52 0.93 6.86
C LEU A 11 -0.34 1.99 7.56
N THR A 12 -1.66 1.86 7.50
CA THR A 12 -2.60 2.94 7.87
C THR A 12 -3.85 2.43 8.60
N MET A 13 -4.52 3.29 9.36
CA MET A 13 -5.87 2.99 9.89
C MET A 13 -6.99 3.58 9.02
N HIS A 14 -6.64 4.36 8.00
CA HIS A 14 -7.59 5.09 7.18
C HIS A 14 -8.14 4.22 6.05
N ALA A 15 -9.20 3.47 6.32
CA ALA A 15 -9.98 2.85 5.27
C ALA A 15 -10.74 3.93 4.48
N GLY A 16 -10.53 3.99 3.17
CA GLY A 16 -11.32 4.88 2.30
C GLY A 16 -10.63 5.27 1.00
N LEU A 17 -11.45 5.63 0.01
CA LEU A 17 -10.96 5.98 -1.34
C LEU A 17 -10.12 7.26 -1.37
N LYS A 18 -10.47 8.26 -0.56
CA LYS A 18 -9.76 9.55 -0.51
C LYS A 18 -8.31 9.39 -0.04
N PRO A 19 -8.01 8.80 1.13
CA PRO A 19 -6.63 8.61 1.57
C PRO A 19 -5.84 7.66 0.67
N LEU A 20 -6.50 6.64 0.08
CA LEU A 20 -5.88 5.77 -0.92
C LEU A 20 -5.43 6.55 -2.16
N ARG A 21 -6.30 7.39 -2.74
CA ARG A 21 -5.96 8.23 -3.91
C ARG A 21 -4.81 9.19 -3.63
N THR A 22 -4.81 9.80 -2.45
CA THR A 22 -3.69 10.65 -2.02
C THR A 22 -2.38 9.85 -1.94
N ALA A 23 -2.39 8.67 -1.32
CA ALA A 23 -1.19 7.80 -1.27
C ALA A 23 -0.70 7.40 -2.67
N LEU A 24 -1.63 7.05 -3.58
CA LEU A 24 -1.33 6.73 -4.98
C LEU A 24 -0.67 7.91 -5.71
N SER A 25 -1.11 9.14 -5.47
CA SER A 25 -0.52 10.34 -6.09
C SER A 25 0.94 10.58 -5.68
N TYR A 26 1.39 10.00 -4.56
CA TYR A 26 2.79 10.04 -4.13
C TYR A 26 3.64 8.88 -4.68
N GLY A 27 3.08 8.00 -5.51
CA GLY A 27 3.80 6.87 -6.09
C GLY A 27 4.04 5.71 -5.12
N VAL A 28 3.18 5.57 -4.11
CA VAL A 28 3.22 4.43 -3.18
C VAL A 28 2.83 3.15 -3.93
N GLY A 29 3.66 2.11 -3.79
CA GLY A 29 3.43 0.79 -4.40
C GLY A 29 2.41 -0.06 -3.62
N GLY A 30 2.23 0.19 -2.31
CA GLY A 30 1.22 -0.55 -1.55
C GLY A 30 0.52 0.22 -0.43
N TYR A 31 -0.71 -0.18 -0.13
CA TYR A 31 -1.55 0.40 0.91
C TYR A 31 -2.23 -0.71 1.71
N VAL A 32 -1.92 -0.83 3.00
CA VAL A 32 -2.43 -1.89 3.87
C VAL A 32 -2.98 -1.30 5.16
N LEU A 33 -4.18 -1.75 5.55
CA LEU A 33 -4.75 -1.39 6.84
C LEU A 33 -3.99 -2.09 7.98
N LYS A 34 -3.70 -1.39 9.10
CA LYS A 34 -2.93 -1.98 10.22
C LYS A 34 -3.66 -3.12 10.96
N ASN A 35 -4.95 -3.33 10.69
CA ASN A 35 -5.72 -4.47 11.19
C ASN A 35 -5.69 -5.67 10.22
N ALA A 36 -4.92 -5.58 9.14
CA ALA A 36 -4.70 -6.71 8.24
C ALA A 36 -4.09 -7.90 8.97
N THR A 37 -4.41 -9.10 8.48
CA THR A 37 -3.78 -10.33 8.96
C THR A 37 -2.30 -10.36 8.56
N GLN A 38 -1.52 -11.19 9.26
CA GLN A 38 -0.12 -11.41 8.93
C GLN A 38 0.06 -11.88 7.47
N ASP A 39 -0.81 -12.76 6.98
CA ASP A 39 -0.74 -13.27 5.61
C ASP A 39 -0.92 -12.16 4.58
N VAL A 40 -1.87 -11.25 4.81
CA VAL A 40 -2.09 -10.06 3.96
C VAL A 40 -0.85 -9.16 3.97
N LEU A 41 -0.21 -8.99 5.12
CA LEU A 41 1.01 -8.19 5.22
C LEU A 41 2.18 -8.82 4.45
N VAL A 42 2.37 -10.13 4.57
CA VAL A 42 3.41 -10.88 3.85
C VAL A 42 3.18 -10.77 2.34
N GLU A 43 1.95 -11.00 1.88
CA GLU A 43 1.58 -10.88 0.46
C GLU A 43 1.89 -9.48 -0.08
N ALA A 44 1.47 -8.44 0.65
CA ALA A 44 1.70 -7.05 0.26
C ALA A 44 3.20 -6.72 0.13
N ILE A 45 4.02 -7.18 1.08
CA ILE A 45 5.48 -7.00 1.03
C ILE A 45 6.05 -7.69 -0.21
N THR A 46 5.69 -8.95 -0.45
CA THR A 46 6.21 -9.72 -1.58
C THR A 46 5.82 -9.09 -2.92
N GLN A 47 4.58 -8.65 -3.08
CA GLN A 47 4.14 -8.01 -4.33
C GLN A 47 4.85 -6.68 -4.57
N VAL A 48 4.93 -5.80 -3.56
CA VAL A 48 5.57 -4.48 -3.70
C VAL A 48 7.07 -4.61 -3.93
N ALA A 49 7.75 -5.56 -3.26
CA ALA A 49 9.16 -5.83 -3.48
C ALA A 49 9.44 -6.37 -4.91
N GLY A 50 8.49 -7.07 -5.51
CA GLY A 50 8.56 -7.56 -6.90
C GLY A 50 8.27 -6.49 -7.97
N GLY A 51 8.01 -5.24 -7.57
CA GLY A 51 7.64 -4.15 -8.49
C GLY A 51 6.15 -4.13 -8.85
N GLY A 52 5.34 -4.97 -8.21
CA GLY A 52 3.88 -4.94 -8.29
C GLY A 52 3.26 -3.89 -7.35
N ASN A 53 1.94 -3.75 -7.44
CA ASN A 53 1.18 -2.89 -6.55
C ASN A 53 0.21 -3.71 -5.68
N TYR A 54 0.03 -3.33 -4.41
CA TYR A 54 -0.89 -4.00 -3.50
C TYR A 54 -1.81 -3.03 -2.76
N PHE A 55 -3.12 -3.14 -2.92
CA PHE A 55 -4.07 -2.28 -2.23
C PHE A 55 -5.08 -3.12 -1.46
N HIS A 56 -4.97 -3.09 -0.14
CA HIS A 56 -5.94 -3.73 0.76
C HIS A 56 -7.28 -2.99 0.62
N GLN A 57 -8.22 -3.60 -0.09
CA GLN A 57 -9.60 -3.13 -0.12
C GLN A 57 -10.31 -3.61 1.15
N PRO A 58 -10.90 -2.70 1.97
CA PRO A 58 -11.89 -3.15 2.93
C PRO A 58 -13.03 -3.80 2.14
N ILE A 59 -13.32 -5.08 2.42
CA ILE A 59 -14.50 -5.80 1.93
C ILE A 59 -15.75 -5.09 2.45
#